data_AF-A0AAU2QNY0-F1
#
_entry.id   AF-A0AAU2QNY0-F1
#
_cell.length_a   1.000
_cell.length_b   1.000
_cell.length_c   1.000
_cell.angle_alpha   90.00
_cell.angle_beta   90.00
_cell.angle_gamma   90.00
#
_symmetry.space_group_name_H-M   'P 1'
#
loop_
_entity.id
_entity.type
_entity.pdbx_description
1 polymer ?
#
loop_
_entity_poly.entity_id
_entity_poly.type
_entity_poly.pdbx_seq_one_letter_code
_entity_poly.pdbx_strand_id
1 'polypeptide(L)'
;MATAVLAPSLQASVDRFARSLIVPSRLLALHPRKRGGAGNAAALAPAITLGILSAFEGFAEDFFATVLYGQGQSFAQIVRKMNLTNPDIEEFEKLIVKEFPTLAKGLKTGFSVDVWAPPAIGASFWKPATLTWDQAKVTAQGWMQVRHCLSHGMASGWRSEVWPGPVKNNVVPASSVLRPMKGGKHSLALHGAISCARTYRGGAEHLASIVANHLGETLSWAGLPDFPLQAAPTE
;
A
#
# COMPACT_ATOMS: atom_id res chain seq x y z
N MET A 1 12.10 18.75 36.92
CA MET A 1 12.80 18.41 35.66
C MET A 1 11.73 17.97 34.68
N ALA A 2 11.39 18.80 33.69
CA ALA A 2 10.52 18.38 32.61
C ALA A 2 11.29 17.32 31.80
N THR A 3 10.83 16.07 31.84
CA THR A 3 11.26 15.05 30.87
C THR A 3 11.06 15.65 29.49
N ALA A 4 12.17 15.90 28.79
CA ALA A 4 12.12 16.36 27.42
C ALA A 4 11.20 15.39 26.65
N VAL A 5 10.11 15.91 26.08
CA VAL A 5 9.34 15.16 25.10
C VAL A 5 10.32 14.86 23.98
N LEU A 6 10.78 13.62 23.89
CA LEU A 6 11.66 13.20 22.79
C LEU A 6 10.90 13.50 21.50
N ALA A 7 11.43 14.42 20.70
CA ALA A 7 10.92 14.69 19.38
C ALA A 7 10.80 13.35 18.63
N PRO A 8 9.64 13.02 18.05
CA PRO A 8 9.52 11.79 17.26
C PRO A 8 10.50 11.85 16.10
N SER A 9 11.29 10.79 15.90
CA SER A 9 12.18 10.66 14.74
C SER A 9 11.45 10.10 13.54
N LEU A 10 11.95 10.37 12.32
CA LEU A 10 11.39 9.78 11.10
C LEU A 10 11.43 8.25 11.14
N GLN A 11 12.48 7.68 11.73
CA GLN A 11 12.59 6.23 11.95
C GLN A 11 11.45 5.69 12.82
N ALA A 12 10.99 6.42 13.83
CA ALA A 12 9.89 5.96 14.69
C ALA A 12 8.59 5.73 13.89
N SER A 13 8.34 6.54 12.85
CA SER A 13 7.20 6.35 11.95
C SER A 13 7.38 5.13 11.04
N VAL A 14 8.60 4.86 10.57
CA VAL A 14 8.94 3.61 9.84
C VAL A 14 8.73 2.38 10.73
N ASP A 15 9.17 2.44 11.99
CA ASP A 15 9.01 1.34 12.94
C ASP A 15 7.53 1.06 13.26
N ARG A 16 6.71 2.11 13.39
CA ARG A 16 5.25 1.97 13.54
C ARG A 16 4.60 1.37 12.29
N PHE A 17 5.02 1.78 11.10
CA PHE A 17 4.56 1.18 9.86
C PHE A 17 4.91 -0.31 9.77
N ALA A 18 6.16 -0.67 10.06
CA ALA A 18 6.61 -2.06 10.13
C ALA A 18 5.76 -2.88 11.11
N ARG A 19 5.46 -2.33 12.28
CA ARG A 19 4.58 -2.96 13.28
C ARG A 19 3.15 -3.17 12.75
N SER A 20 2.58 -2.17 12.08
CA SER A 20 1.24 -2.28 11.46
C SER A 20 1.16 -3.36 10.38
N LEU A 21 2.26 -3.64 9.69
CA LEU A 21 2.36 -4.70 8.67
C LEU A 21 2.47 -6.13 9.24
N ILE A 22 2.70 -6.28 10.56
CA ILE A 22 2.81 -7.62 11.19
C ILE A 22 1.52 -8.41 11.01
N VAL A 23 0.35 -7.82 11.27
CA VAL A 23 -0.93 -8.54 11.16
C VAL A 23 -1.20 -8.99 9.71
N PRO A 24 -1.11 -8.14 8.68
CA PRO A 24 -1.18 -8.59 7.29
C PRO A 24 -0.20 -9.71 6.94
N SER A 25 1.04 -9.63 7.43
CA SER A 25 2.05 -10.69 7.23
C SER A 25 1.66 -12.02 7.88
N ARG A 26 1.13 -11.99 9.11
CA ARG A 26 0.65 -13.19 9.81
C ARG A 26 -0.59 -13.79 9.12
N LEU A 27 -1.53 -12.96 8.66
CA LEU A 27 -2.67 -13.43 7.87
C LEU A 27 -2.22 -14.12 6.58
N LEU A 28 -1.20 -13.59 5.92
CA LEU A 28 -0.60 -14.23 4.75
C LEU A 28 0.04 -15.59 5.08
N ALA A 29 0.65 -15.74 6.26
CA ALA A 29 1.22 -17.00 6.72
C ALA A 29 0.15 -18.06 7.07
N LEU A 30 -1.08 -17.65 7.42
CA LEU A 30 -2.20 -18.57 7.67
C LEU A 30 -2.80 -19.16 6.38
N HIS A 31 -2.51 -18.57 5.22
CA HIS A 31 -3.04 -19.08 3.97
C HIS A 31 -2.30 -20.38 3.58
N PRO A 32 -3.00 -21.49 3.26
CA PRO A 32 -2.37 -22.80 3.02
C PRO A 32 -1.46 -22.83 1.80
N ARG A 33 -1.57 -21.84 0.90
CA ARG A 33 -0.78 -21.66 -0.35
C ARG A 33 -0.73 -22.90 -1.27
N LYS A 34 -1.56 -23.91 -1.03
CA LYS A 34 -1.68 -25.12 -1.86
C LYS A 34 -2.40 -24.83 -3.18
N ARG A 35 -2.07 -25.60 -4.21
CA ARG A 35 -2.78 -25.59 -5.49
C ARG A 35 -4.22 -26.08 -5.28
N GLY A 36 -5.21 -25.32 -5.74
CA GLY A 36 -6.63 -25.65 -5.59
C GLY A 36 -7.45 -24.49 -5.04
N GLY A 37 -8.68 -24.77 -4.62
CA GLY A 37 -9.54 -23.79 -3.98
C GLY A 37 -9.06 -23.46 -2.56
N ALA A 38 -9.02 -22.18 -2.20
CA ALA A 38 -8.61 -21.73 -0.87
C ALA A 38 -9.69 -21.96 0.21
N GLY A 39 -10.90 -22.37 -0.16
CA GLY A 39 -12.02 -22.51 0.78
C GLY A 39 -12.24 -21.22 1.58
N ASN A 40 -12.38 -21.36 2.91
CA ASN A 40 -12.53 -20.21 3.81
C ASN A 40 -11.27 -19.35 3.92
N ALA A 41 -10.08 -19.87 3.57
CA ALA A 41 -8.84 -19.09 3.58
C ALA A 41 -8.84 -17.98 2.52
N ALA A 42 -9.77 -18.00 1.55
CA ALA A 42 -9.96 -16.90 0.61
C ALA A 42 -10.32 -15.57 1.30
N ALA A 43 -10.92 -15.62 2.50
CA ALA A 43 -11.21 -14.43 3.30
C ALA A 43 -9.95 -13.70 3.82
N LEU A 44 -8.77 -14.34 3.78
CA LEU A 44 -7.52 -13.70 4.18
C LEU A 44 -7.10 -12.60 3.21
N ALA A 45 -7.40 -12.74 1.90
CA ALA A 45 -7.01 -11.75 0.90
C ALA A 45 -7.61 -10.35 1.16
N PRO A 46 -8.95 -10.18 1.34
CA PRO A 46 -9.50 -8.87 1.69
C PRO A 46 -8.99 -8.34 3.03
N ALA A 47 -8.80 -9.20 4.04
CA ALA A 47 -8.27 -8.77 5.34
C ALA A 47 -6.82 -8.26 5.26
N ILE A 48 -5.97 -8.94 4.48
CA ILE A 48 -4.60 -8.48 4.19
C ILE A 48 -4.66 -7.14 3.47
N THR A 49 -5.42 -7.02 2.37
CA THR A 49 -5.52 -5.79 1.58
C THR A 49 -5.97 -4.59 2.44
N LEU A 50 -7.02 -4.75 3.25
CA LEU A 50 -7.46 -3.68 4.15
C LEU A 50 -6.38 -3.31 5.17
N GLY A 51 -5.72 -4.30 5.78
CA GLY A 51 -4.67 -4.05 6.76
C GLY A 51 -3.44 -3.34 6.17
N ILE A 52 -3.05 -3.65 4.94
CA ILE A 52 -1.97 -2.94 4.22
C ILE A 52 -2.34 -1.49 3.96
N LEU A 53 -3.54 -1.25 3.44
CA LEU A 53 -3.98 0.09 3.05
C LEU A 53 -4.13 0.98 4.28
N SER A 54 -4.75 0.49 5.36
CA SER A 54 -4.82 1.20 6.62
C SER A 54 -3.45 1.47 7.25
N ALA A 55 -2.50 0.53 7.14
CA ALA A 55 -1.14 0.74 7.61
C ALA A 55 -0.44 1.86 6.84
N PHE A 56 -0.62 1.92 5.51
CA PHE A 56 -0.05 3.00 4.69
C PHE A 56 -0.68 4.35 4.98
N GLU A 57 -2.01 4.42 5.13
CA GLU A 57 -2.73 5.65 5.45
C GLU A 57 -2.18 6.28 6.73
N GLY A 58 -2.07 5.48 7.80
CA GLY A 58 -1.49 5.93 9.06
C GLY A 58 -0.01 6.31 8.94
N PHE A 59 0.77 5.58 8.13
CA PHE A 59 2.17 5.91 7.88
C PHE A 59 2.34 7.25 7.15
N ALA A 60 1.59 7.50 6.08
CA ALA A 60 1.68 8.74 5.32
C ALA A 60 1.35 9.95 6.21
N GLU A 61 0.35 9.82 7.07
CA GLU A 61 -0.02 10.86 8.02
C GLU A 61 1.07 11.09 9.08
N ASP A 62 1.47 10.03 9.79
CA ASP A 62 2.43 10.08 10.90
C ASP A 62 3.84 10.50 10.44
N PHE A 63 4.32 9.94 9.32
CA PHE A 63 5.62 10.28 8.76
C PHE A 63 5.68 11.75 8.34
N PHE A 64 4.69 12.22 7.58
CA PHE A 64 4.74 13.60 7.08
C PHE A 64 4.45 14.62 8.18
N ALA A 65 3.60 14.29 9.18
CA ALA A 65 3.46 15.11 10.37
C ALA A 65 4.79 15.26 11.13
N THR A 66 5.57 14.17 11.22
CA THR A 66 6.90 14.18 11.85
C THR A 66 7.89 15.02 11.05
N VAL A 67 7.86 14.95 9.71
CA VAL A 67 8.65 15.84 8.82
C VAL A 67 8.34 17.32 9.10
N LEU A 68 7.05 17.69 9.11
CA LEU A 68 6.63 19.07 9.33
C LEU A 68 7.01 19.56 10.75
N TYR A 69 6.91 18.68 11.75
CA TYR A 69 7.38 18.95 13.11
C TYR A 69 8.89 19.21 13.15
N GLY A 70 9.70 18.37 12.47
CA GLY A 70 11.15 18.54 12.37
C GLY A 70 11.56 19.85 11.69
N GLN A 71 10.71 20.40 10.81
CA GLN A 71 10.89 21.73 10.20
C GLN A 71 10.43 22.90 11.11
N GLY A 72 10.00 22.62 12.34
CA GLY A 72 9.58 23.64 13.31
C GLY A 72 8.14 24.13 13.11
N GLN A 73 7.30 23.40 12.36
CA GLN A 73 5.90 23.78 12.22
C GLN A 73 5.13 23.51 13.51
N SER A 74 4.25 24.44 13.88
CA SER A 74 3.35 24.30 15.02
C SER A 74 2.29 23.23 14.78
N PHE A 75 1.73 22.64 15.84
CA PHE A 75 0.62 21.67 15.73
C PHE A 75 -0.56 22.19 14.90
N ALA A 76 -0.89 23.48 15.02
CA ALA A 76 -1.95 24.10 14.23
C ALA A 76 -1.64 24.13 12.72
N GLN A 77 -0.37 24.34 12.34
CA GLN A 77 0.05 24.27 10.94
C GLN A 77 0.06 22.82 10.43
N ILE A 78 0.54 21.89 11.25
CA ILE A 78 0.57 20.46 10.92
C ILE A 78 -0.85 19.94 10.66
N VAL A 79 -1.80 20.15 11.58
CA VAL A 79 -3.19 19.69 11.43
C VAL A 79 -3.84 20.24 10.16
N ARG A 80 -3.57 21.51 9.80
CA ARG A 80 -4.08 22.10 8.55
C ARG A 80 -3.51 21.43 7.29
N LYS A 81 -2.27 20.96 7.35
CA LYS A 81 -1.60 20.28 6.22
C LYS A 81 -1.91 18.79 6.17
N MET A 82 -2.16 18.16 7.33
CA MET A 82 -2.35 16.71 7.49
C MET A 82 -3.79 16.25 7.50
N ASN A 83 -4.73 17.05 6.99
CA ASN A 83 -6.12 16.65 6.82
C ASN A 83 -6.29 15.74 5.58
N LEU A 84 -5.62 14.59 5.58
CA LEU A 84 -5.67 13.60 4.51
C LEU A 84 -6.86 12.67 4.71
N THR A 85 -7.52 12.27 3.62
CA THR A 85 -8.65 11.33 3.68
C THR A 85 -8.35 10.13 2.80
N ASN A 86 -7.89 9.04 3.41
CA ASN A 86 -7.49 7.80 2.74
C ASN A 86 -6.38 8.04 1.68
N PRO A 87 -5.21 8.60 2.07
CA PRO A 87 -4.17 8.92 1.11
C PRO A 87 -3.61 7.68 0.42
N ASP A 88 -3.42 7.78 -0.89
CA ASP A 88 -2.67 6.82 -1.68
C ASP A 88 -1.24 7.30 -1.97
N ILE A 89 -0.49 6.53 -2.77
CA ILE A 89 0.89 6.85 -3.14
C ILE A 89 0.97 8.19 -3.90
N GLU A 90 0.00 8.48 -4.78
CA GLU A 90 0.02 9.72 -5.54
C GLU A 90 -0.33 10.93 -4.66
N GLU A 91 -1.30 10.78 -3.75
CA GLU A 91 -1.64 11.83 -2.79
C GLU A 91 -0.46 12.13 -1.85
N PHE A 92 0.26 11.10 -1.40
CA PHE A 92 1.46 11.29 -0.59
C PHE A 92 2.59 11.95 -1.39
N GLU A 93 2.80 11.56 -2.66
CA GLU A 93 3.74 12.24 -3.57
C GLU A 93 3.40 13.73 -3.72
N LYS A 94 2.12 14.05 -3.98
CA LYS A 94 1.65 15.44 -4.14
C LYS A 94 1.92 16.26 -2.89
N LEU A 95 1.72 15.67 -1.71
CA LEU A 95 2.01 16.32 -0.43
C LEU A 95 3.51 16.63 -0.29
N ILE A 96 4.38 15.67 -0.62
CA ILE A 96 5.84 15.85 -0.61
C ILE A 96 6.26 16.93 -1.60
N VAL A 97 5.79 16.89 -2.85
CA VAL A 97 6.15 17.89 -3.88
C VAL A 97 5.68 19.28 -3.50
N LYS A 98 4.53 19.39 -2.83
CA LYS A 98 4.01 20.68 -2.35
C LYS A 98 4.93 21.31 -1.29
N GLU A 99 5.46 20.52 -0.37
CA GLU A 99 6.35 21.00 0.69
C GLU A 99 7.81 21.14 0.22
N PHE A 100 8.25 20.25 -0.66
CA PHE A 100 9.61 20.18 -1.20
C PHE A 100 9.60 20.14 -2.74
N PRO A 101 9.33 21.27 -3.42
CA PRO A 101 9.22 21.31 -4.88
C PRO A 101 10.48 20.83 -5.62
N THR A 102 11.65 20.97 -5.01
CA THR A 102 12.93 20.53 -5.55
C THR A 102 13.03 19.00 -5.71
N LEU A 103 12.25 18.23 -4.93
CA LEU A 103 12.24 16.76 -4.99
C LEU A 103 11.46 16.21 -6.18
N ALA A 104 10.64 17.01 -6.85
CA ALA A 104 9.78 16.59 -7.96
C ALA A 104 10.51 15.79 -9.05
N LYS A 105 11.76 16.16 -9.36
CA LYS A 105 12.56 15.51 -10.41
C LYS A 105 13.10 14.14 -9.98
N GLY A 106 13.32 13.91 -8.69
CA GLY A 106 13.93 12.69 -8.15
C GLY A 106 12.93 11.56 -7.91
N LEU A 107 11.64 11.86 -7.80
CA LEU A 107 10.61 10.90 -7.39
C LEU A 107 10.39 9.75 -8.38
N LYS A 108 10.77 9.91 -9.66
CA LYS A 108 10.61 8.85 -10.67
C LYS A 108 11.81 7.92 -10.78
N THR A 109 12.95 8.30 -10.20
CA THR A 109 14.23 7.62 -10.45
C THR A 109 14.47 6.51 -9.44
N GLY A 110 14.92 5.34 -9.90
CA GLY A 110 15.38 4.26 -9.03
C GLY A 110 14.27 3.42 -8.39
N PHE A 111 13.00 3.64 -8.75
CA PHE A 111 11.90 2.83 -8.25
C PHE A 111 11.53 1.69 -9.20
N SER A 112 11.45 0.48 -8.65
CA SER A 112 10.75 -0.65 -9.24
C SER A 112 10.18 -1.55 -8.15
N VAL A 113 9.04 -2.19 -8.42
CA VAL A 113 8.49 -3.19 -7.51
C VAL A 113 7.92 -4.38 -8.27
N ASP A 114 8.36 -5.57 -7.89
CA ASP A 114 7.84 -6.81 -8.44
C ASP A 114 6.49 -7.17 -7.80
N VAL A 115 5.53 -7.54 -8.63
CA VAL A 115 4.15 -7.88 -8.28
C VAL A 115 3.66 -9.07 -9.12
N TRP A 116 2.47 -9.55 -8.80
CA TRP A 116 1.75 -10.50 -9.64
C TRP A 116 0.78 -9.78 -10.58
N ALA A 117 0.86 -10.08 -11.88
CA ALA A 117 -0.11 -9.67 -12.89
C ALA A 117 -1.25 -10.70 -13.00
N PRO A 118 -2.53 -10.25 -13.00
CA PRO A 118 -3.68 -11.14 -13.08
C PRO A 118 -3.74 -11.85 -14.43
N PRO A 119 -4.07 -13.16 -14.47
CA PRO A 119 -4.28 -13.87 -15.73
C PRO A 119 -5.52 -13.38 -16.47
N ALA A 120 -5.54 -13.55 -17.79
CA ALA A 120 -6.74 -13.38 -18.61
C ALA A 120 -7.84 -14.39 -18.21
N ILE A 121 -9.07 -14.10 -18.63
CA ILE A 121 -10.23 -15.00 -18.39
C ILE A 121 -9.92 -16.39 -18.98
N GLY A 122 -10.10 -17.44 -18.17
CA GLY A 122 -9.82 -18.82 -18.56
C GLY A 122 -8.37 -19.28 -18.32
N ALA A 123 -7.43 -18.36 -18.07
CA ALA A 123 -6.08 -18.70 -17.67
C ALA A 123 -5.94 -18.86 -16.15
N SER A 124 -5.00 -19.72 -15.74
CA SER A 124 -4.82 -20.11 -14.34
C SER A 124 -3.60 -19.48 -13.66
N PHE A 125 -2.57 -19.11 -14.43
CA PHE A 125 -1.27 -18.73 -13.90
C PHE A 125 -1.09 -17.21 -13.81
N TRP A 126 -0.83 -16.72 -12.60
CA TRP A 126 -0.33 -15.35 -12.40
C TRP A 126 1.08 -15.26 -12.94
N LYS A 127 1.42 -14.13 -13.56
CA LYS A 127 2.76 -13.89 -14.10
C LYS A 127 3.47 -12.83 -13.27
N PRO A 128 4.79 -12.96 -13.03
CA PRO A 128 5.56 -11.87 -12.46
C PRO A 128 5.46 -10.65 -13.37
N ALA A 129 5.35 -9.48 -12.76
CA ALA A 129 5.43 -8.20 -13.45
C ALA A 129 6.19 -7.23 -12.56
N THR A 130 6.85 -6.25 -13.17
CA THR A 130 7.54 -5.18 -12.45
C THR A 130 6.84 -3.87 -12.75
N LEU A 131 6.45 -3.14 -11.71
CA LEU A 131 5.85 -1.83 -11.85
C LEU A 131 6.93 -0.75 -11.78
N THR A 132 6.92 0.17 -12.74
CA THR A 132 7.60 1.46 -12.63
C THR A 132 6.85 2.39 -11.67
N TRP A 133 7.44 3.53 -11.33
CA TRP A 133 6.81 4.51 -10.43
C TRP A 133 5.41 4.94 -10.89
N ASP A 134 5.29 5.31 -12.17
CA ASP A 134 4.01 5.76 -12.73
C ASP A 134 2.96 4.62 -12.74
N GLN A 135 3.38 3.38 -12.99
CA GLN A 135 2.49 2.21 -12.92
C GLN A 135 2.07 1.86 -11.50
N ALA A 136 2.96 2.01 -10.52
CA ALA A 136 2.65 1.77 -9.10
C ALA A 136 1.59 2.75 -8.58
N LYS A 137 1.63 4.02 -9.00
CA LYS A 137 0.60 5.01 -8.66
C LYS A 137 -0.78 4.65 -9.22
N VAL A 138 -0.85 4.32 -10.51
CA VAL A 138 -2.10 3.89 -11.14
C VAL A 138 -2.65 2.63 -10.46
N THR A 139 -1.76 1.69 -10.10
CA THR A 139 -2.12 0.48 -9.37
C THR A 139 -2.64 0.78 -7.96
N ALA A 140 -2.01 1.73 -7.24
CA ALA A 140 -2.45 2.17 -5.92
C ALA A 140 -3.88 2.76 -5.95
N GLN A 141 -4.20 3.58 -6.96
CA GLN A 141 -5.57 4.09 -7.13
C GLN A 141 -6.61 2.96 -7.27
N GLY A 142 -6.27 1.91 -8.03
CA GLY A 142 -7.12 0.72 -8.14
C GLY A 142 -7.33 0.02 -6.79
N TRP A 143 -6.27 -0.11 -5.98
CA TRP A 143 -6.36 -0.66 -4.62
C TRP A 143 -7.19 0.20 -3.68
N MET A 144 -7.16 1.53 -3.81
CA MET A 144 -8.05 2.41 -3.06
C MET A 144 -9.53 2.17 -3.41
N GLN A 145 -9.85 1.88 -4.67
CA GLN A 145 -11.20 1.48 -5.04
C GLN A 145 -11.58 0.10 -4.46
N VAL A 146 -10.64 -0.83 -4.38
CA VAL A 146 -10.85 -2.11 -3.68
C VAL A 146 -11.17 -1.86 -2.20
N ARG A 147 -10.40 -1.03 -1.51
CA ARG A 147 -10.69 -0.64 -0.12
C ARG A 147 -12.07 -0.01 0.02
N HIS A 148 -12.41 0.95 -0.84
CA HIS A 148 -13.71 1.59 -0.82
C HIS A 148 -14.85 0.55 -0.94
N CYS A 149 -14.75 -0.38 -1.90
CA CYS A 149 -15.75 -1.43 -2.08
C CYS A 149 -15.87 -2.36 -0.86
N LEU A 150 -14.74 -2.77 -0.26
CA LEU A 150 -14.71 -3.65 0.90
C LEU A 150 -15.27 -2.95 2.15
N SER A 151 -14.81 -1.73 2.43
CA SER A 151 -15.20 -0.98 3.64
C SER A 151 -16.68 -0.60 3.65
N HIS A 152 -17.30 -0.39 2.48
CA HIS A 152 -18.73 -0.11 2.38
C HIS A 152 -19.59 -1.36 2.15
N GLY A 153 -19.01 -2.55 2.16
CA GLY A 153 -19.75 -3.81 1.96
C GLY A 153 -20.34 -3.96 0.55
N MET A 154 -19.82 -3.20 -0.43
CA MET A 154 -20.27 -3.30 -1.82
C MET A 154 -19.74 -4.57 -2.52
N ALA A 155 -18.61 -5.09 -2.03
CA ALA A 155 -18.06 -6.39 -2.40
C ALA A 155 -17.47 -7.05 -1.16
N SER A 156 -17.51 -8.37 -1.10
CA SER A 156 -16.99 -9.16 0.03
C SER A 156 -15.52 -9.55 -0.11
N GLY A 157 -15.00 -9.58 -1.33
CA GLY A 157 -13.61 -9.92 -1.67
C GLY A 157 -13.27 -11.42 -1.64
N TRP A 158 -13.96 -12.23 -0.85
CA TRP A 158 -13.58 -13.64 -0.64
C TRP A 158 -14.01 -14.59 -1.77
N ARG A 159 -14.91 -14.17 -2.67
CA ARG A 159 -15.37 -14.93 -3.84
C ARG A 159 -15.34 -14.09 -5.11
N SER A 160 -15.59 -14.77 -6.24
CA SER A 160 -15.82 -14.08 -7.50
C SER A 160 -17.19 -13.38 -7.47
N GLU A 161 -17.18 -12.06 -7.60
CA GLU A 161 -18.38 -11.24 -7.55
C GLU A 161 -18.28 -10.03 -8.49
N VAL A 162 -19.35 -9.26 -8.62
CA VAL A 162 -19.33 -8.01 -9.38
C VAL A 162 -18.79 -6.91 -8.48
N TRP A 163 -17.81 -6.16 -8.98
CA TRP A 163 -17.23 -5.03 -8.27
C TRP A 163 -17.75 -3.74 -8.92
N PRO A 164 -18.37 -2.83 -8.16
CA PRO A 164 -18.85 -1.57 -8.71
C PRO A 164 -17.74 -0.76 -9.37
N GLY A 165 -18.07 -0.08 -10.46
CA GLY A 165 -17.22 0.95 -11.04
C GLY A 165 -17.17 2.19 -10.15
N PRO A 166 -16.16 3.05 -10.33
CA PRO A 166 -16.06 4.30 -9.59
C PRO A 166 -17.20 5.25 -9.97
N VAL A 167 -17.66 6.06 -9.00
CA VAL A 167 -18.72 7.06 -9.20
C VAL A 167 -18.26 8.21 -10.11
N LYS A 168 -16.97 8.53 -10.09
CA LYS A 168 -16.37 9.60 -10.90
C LYS A 168 -15.74 9.02 -12.16
N ASN A 169 -16.03 9.66 -13.30
CA ASN A 169 -15.30 9.41 -14.55
C ASN A 169 -13.83 9.79 -14.35
N ASN A 170 -12.90 9.00 -14.91
CA ASN A 170 -11.44 9.13 -14.79
C ASN A 170 -10.79 8.60 -13.49
N VAL A 171 -11.51 7.85 -12.66
CA VAL A 171 -10.90 7.11 -11.55
C VAL A 171 -10.57 5.69 -12.02
N VAL A 172 -9.40 5.17 -11.64
CA VAL A 172 -9.01 3.79 -11.93
C VAL A 172 -9.97 2.84 -11.20
N PRO A 173 -10.68 1.93 -11.89
CA PRO A 173 -11.65 1.05 -11.25
C PRO A 173 -10.96 -0.04 -10.41
N ALA A 174 -11.66 -0.59 -9.42
CA ALA A 174 -11.18 -1.73 -8.63
C ALA A 174 -10.82 -2.94 -9.52
N SER A 175 -11.53 -3.14 -10.62
CA SER A 175 -11.28 -4.23 -11.57
C SER A 175 -9.88 -4.23 -12.19
N SER A 176 -9.16 -3.10 -12.18
CA SER A 176 -7.82 -2.99 -12.77
C SER A 176 -6.75 -3.81 -12.03
N VAL A 177 -6.96 -4.10 -10.74
CA VAL A 177 -6.03 -4.82 -9.87
C VAL A 177 -6.54 -6.19 -9.44
N LEU A 178 -7.75 -6.55 -9.84
CA LEU A 178 -8.41 -7.80 -9.48
C LEU A 178 -8.28 -8.84 -10.60
N ARG A 179 -8.43 -10.11 -10.24
CA ARG A 179 -8.47 -11.18 -11.23
C ARG A 179 -9.80 -11.15 -11.99
N PRO A 180 -9.80 -11.05 -13.33
CA PRO A 180 -11.03 -11.13 -14.11
C PRO A 180 -11.57 -12.57 -14.12
N MET A 181 -12.89 -12.69 -14.04
CA MET A 181 -13.65 -13.93 -14.02
C MET A 181 -14.76 -13.89 -15.08
N LYS A 182 -15.37 -15.04 -15.38
CA LYS A 182 -16.49 -15.12 -16.34
C LYS A 182 -17.66 -14.25 -15.89
N GLY A 183 -18.38 -13.68 -16.86
CA GLY A 183 -19.61 -12.90 -16.60
C GLY A 183 -19.37 -11.55 -15.93
N GLY A 184 -18.26 -10.87 -16.24
CA GLY A 184 -17.95 -9.53 -15.72
C GLY A 184 -17.55 -9.48 -14.23
N LYS A 185 -17.42 -10.65 -13.60
CA LYS A 185 -17.01 -10.77 -12.20
C LYS A 185 -15.51 -10.62 -12.05
N HIS A 186 -15.08 -10.24 -10.84
CA HIS A 186 -13.69 -10.17 -10.46
C HIS A 186 -13.49 -10.82 -9.09
N SER A 187 -12.27 -11.28 -8.82
CA SER A 187 -11.91 -11.94 -7.56
C SER A 187 -10.63 -11.33 -6.99
N LEU A 188 -10.67 -11.03 -5.69
CA LEU A 188 -9.49 -10.68 -4.92
C LEU A 188 -8.78 -11.96 -4.48
N ALA A 189 -7.79 -12.39 -5.26
CA ALA A 189 -6.95 -13.52 -4.91
C ALA A 189 -5.81 -13.11 -3.96
N LEU A 190 -5.24 -14.08 -3.25
CA LEU A 190 -4.06 -13.85 -2.41
C LEU A 190 -2.90 -13.19 -3.17
N HIS A 191 -2.68 -13.56 -4.44
CA HIS A 191 -1.67 -12.94 -5.30
C HIS A 191 -1.89 -11.44 -5.45
N GLY A 192 -3.16 -11.01 -5.58
CA GLY A 192 -3.53 -9.60 -5.59
C GLY A 192 -3.24 -8.91 -4.25
N ALA A 193 -3.59 -9.55 -3.12
CA ALA A 193 -3.27 -9.01 -1.81
C ALA A 193 -1.76 -8.86 -1.56
N ILE A 194 -0.94 -9.80 -2.06
CA ILE A 194 0.53 -9.71 -2.04
C ILE A 194 1.00 -8.55 -2.93
N SER A 195 0.47 -8.40 -4.14
CA SER A 195 0.77 -7.27 -5.02
C SER A 195 0.46 -5.93 -4.34
N CYS A 196 -0.70 -5.80 -3.69
CA CYS A 196 -1.07 -4.63 -2.90
C CYS A 196 -0.03 -4.33 -1.81
N ALA A 197 0.33 -5.33 -1.00
CA ALA A 197 1.32 -5.20 0.05
C ALA A 197 2.66 -4.69 -0.47
N ARG A 198 3.16 -5.28 -1.56
CA ARG A 198 4.44 -4.87 -2.16
C ARG A 198 4.37 -3.46 -2.75
N THR A 199 3.30 -3.11 -3.46
CA THR A 199 3.13 -1.76 -4.03
C THR A 199 3.15 -0.68 -2.94
N TYR A 200 2.39 -0.84 -1.87
CA TYR A 200 2.32 0.17 -0.80
C TYR A 200 3.55 0.19 0.10
N ARG A 201 4.16 -0.97 0.39
CA ARG A 201 5.46 -1.04 1.06
C ARG A 201 6.53 -0.31 0.26
N GLY A 202 6.68 -0.64 -1.02
CA GLY A 202 7.68 -0.02 -1.89
C GLY A 202 7.43 1.48 -2.06
N GLY A 203 6.18 1.89 -2.22
CA GLY A 203 5.80 3.31 -2.31
C GLY A 203 6.15 4.10 -1.05
N ALA A 204 5.85 3.54 0.13
CA ALA A 204 6.23 4.13 1.41
C ALA A 204 7.76 4.26 1.53
N GLU A 205 8.48 3.17 1.26
CA GLU A 205 9.95 3.12 1.34
C GLU A 205 10.61 4.17 0.44
N HIS A 206 10.15 4.25 -0.81
CA HIS A 206 10.69 5.18 -1.79
C HIS A 206 10.46 6.65 -1.41
N LEU A 207 9.22 7.02 -1.11
CA LEU A 207 8.84 8.40 -0.78
C LEU A 207 9.52 8.87 0.50
N ALA A 208 9.48 8.06 1.54
CA ALA A 208 10.07 8.41 2.82
C ALA A 208 11.60 8.46 2.77
N SER A 209 12.25 7.57 2.02
CA SER A 209 13.72 7.61 1.85
C SER A 209 14.16 8.86 1.09
N ILE A 210 13.41 9.29 0.07
CA ILE A 210 13.69 10.55 -0.65
C ILE A 210 13.60 11.75 0.29
N VAL A 211 12.55 11.82 1.12
CA VAL A 211 12.37 12.92 2.07
C VAL A 211 13.43 12.88 3.16
N ALA A 212 13.70 11.72 3.76
CA ALA A 212 14.72 11.60 4.80
C ALA A 212 16.11 11.99 4.27
N ASN A 213 16.49 11.53 3.09
CA ASN A 213 17.76 11.91 2.45
C ASN A 213 17.83 13.42 2.21
N HIS A 214 16.73 14.06 1.80
CA HIS A 214 16.66 15.52 1.65
C HIS A 214 16.90 16.27 2.97
N LEU A 215 16.46 15.69 4.09
CA LEU A 215 16.63 16.24 5.43
C LEU A 215 17.96 15.83 6.09
N GLY A 216 18.82 15.06 5.39
CA GLY A 216 20.09 14.56 5.92
C GLY A 216 19.96 13.37 6.88
N GLU A 217 18.83 12.68 6.87
CA GLU A 217 18.57 11.48 7.66
C GLU A 217 18.65 10.21 6.80
N THR A 218 18.85 9.05 7.45
CA THR A 218 18.81 7.74 6.79
C THR A 218 17.80 6.85 7.54
N LEU A 219 16.94 6.16 6.78
CA LEU A 219 15.94 5.26 7.33
C LEU A 219 16.36 3.80 7.15
N SER A 220 16.11 3.00 8.17
CA SER A 220 16.23 1.55 8.12
C SER A 220 14.88 0.90 7.87
N TRP A 221 14.79 0.12 6.79
CA TRP A 221 13.59 -0.64 6.39
C TRP A 221 13.70 -2.14 6.71
N ALA A 222 14.75 -2.55 7.42
CA ALA A 222 15.05 -3.96 7.71
C ALA A 222 13.97 -4.66 8.55
N GLY A 223 13.14 -3.90 9.28
CA GLY A 223 12.04 -4.43 10.08
C GLY A 223 10.75 -4.74 9.30
N LEU A 224 10.66 -4.39 8.02
CA LEU A 224 9.42 -4.56 7.25
C LEU A 224 9.23 -6.03 6.80
N PRO A 225 8.00 -6.57 6.89
CA PRO A 225 7.70 -7.90 6.35
C PRO A 225 7.85 -7.97 4.81
N ASP A 226 8.32 -9.11 4.29
CA ASP A 226 8.76 -9.18 2.89
C ASP A 226 7.63 -9.42 1.85
N PHE A 227 6.45 -9.92 2.27
CA PHE A 227 5.34 -10.29 1.38
C PHE A 227 5.81 -11.02 0.10
N PRO A 228 6.36 -12.24 0.24
CA PRO A 228 7.06 -12.91 -0.85
C PRO A 228 6.11 -13.32 -1.98
N LEU A 229 6.53 -13.12 -3.22
CA LEU A 229 5.77 -13.52 -4.41
C LEU A 229 5.64 -15.04 -4.51
N GLN A 230 6.71 -15.77 -4.21
CA GLN A 230 6.71 -17.23 -4.19
C GLN A 230 6.32 -17.77 -2.79
N ALA A 231 5.70 -18.94 -2.73
CA ALA A 231 5.62 -19.69 -1.48
C ALA A 231 7.04 -20.06 -1.03
N ALA A 232 7.30 -20.06 0.28
CA ALA A 232 8.51 -20.70 0.79
C ALA A 232 8.55 -22.13 0.24
N PRO A 233 9.73 -22.63 -0.20
CA PRO A 233 9.89 -24.05 -0.51
C PRO A 233 9.30 -24.84 0.66
N THR A 234 8.38 -25.75 0.36
CA THR A 234 7.98 -26.75 1.34
C THR A 234 9.22 -27.61 1.57
N GLU A 235 9.84 -27.48 2.75
CA GLU A 235 10.74 -28.49 3.30
C GLU A 235 10.00 -29.81 3.51
#